data_AF-A0A1I5LNG7-F1
#
_entry.id   AF-A0A1I5LNG7-F1
#
_cell.length_a   1.000
_cell.length_b   1.000
_cell.length_c   1.000
_cell.angle_alpha   90.00
_cell.angle_beta   90.00
_cell.angle_gamma   90.00
#
_symmetry.space_group_name_H-M   'P 1'
#
loop_
_entity.id
_entity.type
_entity.pdbx_description
1 polymer ?
#
loop_
_entity_poly.entity_id
_entity_poly.type
_entity_poly.pdbx_seq_one_letter_code
_entity_poly.pdbx_strand_id
1 'polypeptide(L)' 'MKPIDFLRNYLNEIKPIEMDDNTFLKYRYLDNHLDSFAIIQFIMAIEDEFGISLLPEDTESEEFRTIEGVIKIIETKKEL' A
#
# COMPACT_ATOMS: atom_id res chain seq x y z
N MET A 1 -13.25 -2.98 -1.16
CA MET A 1 -12.44 -4.16 -1.55
C MET A 1 -11.66 -4.71 -0.34
N LYS A 2 -11.01 -5.90 -0.40
CA LYS A 2 -10.01 -6.27 0.63
C LYS A 2 -8.70 -5.48 0.37
N PRO A 3 -7.96 -5.04 1.41
CA PRO A 3 -6.70 -4.31 1.24
C PRO A 3 -5.70 -5.01 0.32
N ILE A 4 -5.45 -6.31 0.52
CA ILE A 4 -4.49 -7.06 -0.30
C ILE A 4 -4.86 -7.08 -1.79
N ASP A 5 -6.15 -7.22 -2.11
CA ASP A 5 -6.65 -7.27 -3.49
C ASP A 5 -6.45 -5.90 -4.17
N PHE A 6 -6.79 -4.82 -3.48
CA PHE A 6 -6.59 -3.46 -3.96
C PHE A 6 -5.12 -3.16 -4.23
N LEU A 7 -4.25 -3.42 -3.24
CA LEU A 7 -2.83 -3.12 -3.33
C LEU A 7 -2.17 -3.91 -4.46
N ARG A 8 -2.54 -5.19 -4.63
CA ARG A 8 -2.03 -6.02 -5.73
C ARG A 8 -2.50 -5.50 -7.08
N ASN A 9 -3.78 -5.14 -7.22
CA ASN A 9 -4.32 -4.60 -8.46
C ASN A 9 -3.66 -3.28 -8.83
N TYR A 10 -3.58 -2.33 -7.89
CA TYR A 10 -2.97 -1.02 -8.10
C TYR A 10 -1.51 -1.14 -8.58
N LEU A 11 -0.70 -1.95 -7.90
CA LEU A 11 0.69 -2.12 -8.30
C LEU A 11 0.83 -2.84 -9.64
N ASN A 12 -0.04 -3.82 -9.94
CA ASN A 12 -0.05 -4.49 -11.25
C ASN A 12 -0.35 -3.54 -12.42
N GLU A 13 -1.15 -2.49 -12.21
CA GLU A 13 -1.42 -1.46 -13.23
C GLU A 13 -0.17 -0.64 -13.57
N ILE A 14 0.74 -0.48 -12.61
CA ILE A 14 2.01 0.23 -12.81
C ILE A 14 3.03 -0.70 -13.46
N LYS A 15 3.25 -1.87 -12.87
CA LYS A 15 4.15 -2.90 -13.38
C LYS A 15 3.69 -4.28 -12.92
N PRO A 16 3.65 -5.28 -13.82
CA PRO A 16 3.24 -6.63 -13.46
C PRO A 16 4.05 -7.21 -12.29
N ILE A 17 3.34 -7.78 -11.33
CA ILE A 17 3.86 -8.48 -10.15
C ILE A 17 3.64 -9.97 -10.33
N GLU A 18 4.73 -10.70 -10.57
CA GLU A 18 4.74 -12.17 -10.65
C GLU A 18 5.31 -12.76 -9.36
N MET A 19 4.55 -12.67 -8.27
CA MET A 19 4.92 -13.31 -7.00
C MET A 19 3.68 -13.81 -6.23
N ASP A 20 3.87 -14.88 -5.46
CA ASP A 20 2.84 -15.46 -4.59
C ASP A 20 2.44 -14.51 -3.45
N ASP A 21 1.36 -14.83 -2.74
CA ASP A 21 0.82 -13.98 -1.67
C ASP A 21 1.79 -13.77 -0.50
N ASN A 22 2.53 -14.82 -0.08
CA ASN A 22 3.46 -14.69 1.04
C ASN A 22 4.65 -13.80 0.69
N THR A 23 5.14 -13.91 -0.54
CA THR A 23 6.20 -13.04 -1.06
C THR A 23 5.70 -11.62 -1.24
N PHE A 24 4.48 -11.45 -1.75
CA PHE A 24 3.86 -10.14 -1.95
C PHE A 24 3.66 -9.37 -0.64
N LEU A 25 3.23 -10.03 0.43
CA LEU A 25 3.07 -9.39 1.75
C LEU A 25 4.35 -8.73 2.26
N LYS A 26 5.52 -9.31 1.96
CA LYS A 26 6.83 -8.79 2.39
C LYS A 26 7.45 -7.83 1.38
N TYR A 27 6.77 -7.57 0.26
CA TYR A 27 7.31 -6.80 -0.84
C TYR A 27 7.50 -5.33 -0.45
N ARG A 28 8.72 -4.83 -0.66
CA ARG A 28 9.08 -3.43 -0.43
C ARG A 28 8.87 -2.60 -1.70
N TYR A 29 7.62 -2.23 -1.92
CA TYR A 29 7.17 -1.60 -3.16
C TYR A 29 7.73 -0.17 -3.35
N LEU A 30 8.06 0.55 -2.28
CA LEU A 30 8.69 1.88 -2.37
C LEU A 30 10.12 1.86 -2.90
N ASP A 31 10.82 0.73 -2.77
CA ASP A 31 12.25 0.67 -3.11
C ASP A 31 12.48 0.59 -4.63
N ASN A 32 11.56 -0.04 -5.37
CA ASN A 32 11.74 -0.32 -6.81
C ASN A 32 10.44 -0.37 -7.64
N HIS A 33 9.27 -0.10 -7.05
CA HIS A 33 7.99 -0.21 -7.76
C HIS A 33 7.32 1.15 -7.98
N LEU A 34 7.30 1.99 -6.94
CA LEU A 34 6.77 3.34 -7.00
C LEU A 34 7.89 4.37 -7.02
N ASP A 35 7.80 5.35 -7.91
CA ASP A 35 8.60 6.56 -7.83
C ASP A 35 7.96 7.61 -6.89
N SER A 36 8.65 8.73 -6.67
CA SER A 36 8.18 9.78 -5.75
C SER A 36 6.82 10.37 -6.12
N PHE A 37 6.46 10.42 -7.40
CA PHE A 37 5.15 10.93 -7.84
C PHE A 37 4.07 9.86 -7.67
N ALA A 38 4.38 8.61 -8.01
CA ALA A 38 3.47 7.48 -7.87
C ALA A 38 3.13 7.20 -6.39
N ILE A 39 4.04 7.51 -5.46
CA ILE A 39 3.77 7.42 -4.01
C ILE A 39 2.63 8.34 -3.59
N ILE A 40 2.62 9.60 -4.07
CA ILE A 40 1.56 10.56 -3.72
C ILE A 40 0.22 10.07 -4.27
N GLN A 41 0.20 9.59 -5.51
CA GLN A 41 -1.01 9.03 -6.14
C GLN A 41 -1.51 7.78 -5.39
N PHE A 42 -0.59 6.94 -4.95
CA PHE A 42 -0.90 5.74 -4.21
C PHE A 42 -1.52 6.04 -2.83
N ILE A 43 -0.97 7.02 -2.11
CA ILE A 43 -1.54 7.50 -0.85
C ILE A 43 -2.98 7.97 -1.07
N MET A 44 -3.22 8.84 -2.05
CA MET A 44 -4.58 9.34 -2.36
C MET A 44 -5.53 8.20 -2.74
N ALA A 45 -5.06 7.21 -3.50
CA ALA A 45 -5.87 6.07 -3.91
C ALA A 45 -6.25 5.16 -2.72
N ILE A 46 -5.35 4.97 -1.76
CA ILE A 46 -5.64 4.25 -0.51
C ILE A 46 -6.68 5.01 0.32
N GLU A 47 -6.50 6.32 0.49
CA GLU A 47 -7.42 7.16 1.26
C GLU A 47 -8.83 7.14 0.67
N ASP A 48 -8.95 7.24 -0.66
CA ASP A 48 -10.23 7.22 -1.39
C ASP A 48 -10.93 5.85 -1.32
N GLU A 49 -10.24 4.75 -1.62
CA GLU A 49 -10.83 3.40 -1.61
C GLU A 49 -11.30 2.97 -0.22
N PHE A 50 -10.55 3.36 0.82
CA PHE A 50 -10.79 2.86 2.18
C PHE A 50 -11.45 3.87 3.10
N GLY A 51 -11.62 5.12 2.69
CA GLY A 51 -12.23 6.19 3.48
C GLY A 51 -11.41 6.54 4.73
N ILE A 52 -10.08 6.46 4.64
CA ILE A 52 -9.15 6.74 5.75
C ILE A 52 -8.30 7.97 5.43
N SER A 53 -7.56 8.47 6.44
CA SER A 53 -6.50 9.46 6.22
C SER A 53 -5.15 8.94 6.69
N LEU A 54 -4.17 9.01 5.80
CA LEU A 54 -2.77 8.66 6.07
C LEU A 54 -2.02 9.93 6.48
N LEU A 55 -1.49 9.94 7.69
CA LEU A 55 -0.72 11.03 8.25
C LEU A 55 0.77 10.86 7.88
N PRO A 56 1.59 11.93 8.00
CA PRO A 56 3.02 11.83 7.73
C PRO A 56 3.70 10.70 8.51
N GLU A 57 3.35 10.52 9.79
CA GLU A 57 3.84 9.43 10.65
C GLU A 57 3.53 8.03 10.12
N ASP A 58 2.39 7.84 9.45
CA ASP A 58 2.07 6.58 8.79
C ASP A 58 2.97 6.38 7.58
N THR A 59 3.06 7.39 6.70
CA THR A 59 3.76 7.27 5.41
C THR A 59 5.29 7.22 5.53
N GLU A 60 5.84 7.73 6.63
CA GLU A 60 7.28 7.70 6.93
C GLU A 60 7.70 6.45 7.72
N SER A 61 6.74 5.65 8.19
CA SER A 61 6.98 4.44 8.99
C SER A 61 7.64 3.31 8.21
N GLU A 62 8.33 2.40 8.91
CA GLU A 62 8.86 1.18 8.29
C GLU A 62 7.73 0.22 7.85
N GLU A 63 6.59 0.25 8.56
CA GLU A 63 5.39 -0.51 8.22
C GLU A 63 4.90 -0.13 6.83
N PHE A 64 4.81 1.17 6.51
CA PHE A 64 4.36 1.63 5.21
C PHE A 64 5.26 1.17 4.07
N ARG A 65 6.51 0.78 4.34
CA ARG A 65 7.42 0.27 3.30
C ARG A 65 7.10 -1.15 2.83
N THR A 66 6.16 -1.87 3.45
CA THR A 66 5.80 -3.24 3.10
C THR A 66 4.31 -3.38 2.85
N ILE A 67 3.89 -4.31 1.99
CA ILE A 67 2.47 -4.57 1.75
C ILE A 67 1.75 -4.97 3.04
N GLU A 68 2.32 -5.89 3.82
CA GLU A 68 1.73 -6.31 5.10
C GLU A 68 1.57 -5.14 6.06
N GLY A 69 2.54 -4.24 6.15
CA GLY A 69 2.45 -3.07 7.03
C GLY A 69 1.40 -2.06 6.55
N VAL A 70 1.29 -1.82 5.24
CA VAL A 70 0.21 -0.97 4.67
C VAL A 70 -1.17 -1.57 4.98
N ILE A 71 -1.34 -2.88 4.84
CA ILE A 71 -2.61 -3.56 5.21
C ILE A 71 -2.93 -3.30 6.67
N LYS A 72 -1.97 -3.46 7.58
CA LYS A 72 -2.16 -3.20 9.02
C LYS A 72 -2.54 -1.75 9.30
N ILE A 73 -1.92 -0.79 8.63
CA ILE A 73 -2.25 0.64 8.76
C ILE A 73 -3.71 0.88 8.32
N ILE A 74 -4.11 0.34 7.16
CA ILE A 74 -5.47 0.48 6.63
C ILE A 74 -6.49 -0.12 7.60
N GLU A 75 -6.25 -1.33 8.08
CA GLU A 75 -7.17 -2.03 9.00
C GLU A 75 -7.30 -1.28 10.33
N THR A 76 -6.18 -0.83 10.91
CA THR A 76 -6.17 -0.07 12.16
C THR A 76 -6.98 1.22 12.04
N LYS A 77 -6.86 1.94 10.91
CA LYS A 77 -7.57 3.20 10.69
C LYS A 77 -9.06 3.01 10.37
N LYS A 78 -9.45 1.85 9.81
CA LYS A 78 -10.86 1.54 9.54
C LYS A 78 -11.66 1.17 10.78
N GLU A 79 -11.00 0.73 11.84
CA GLU A 79 -11.65 0.40 13.13
C GLU A 79 -11.84 1.63 14.04
N LEU A 80 -11.33 2.80 13.64
CA LEU A 80 -11.48 4.09 14.32
C LEU A 80 -12.67 4.89 13.79
#